data_AF-D0W9L4-F1
#
_entry.id   AF-D0W9L4-F1
#
_cell.length_a   1.000
_cell.length_b   1.000
_cell.length_c   1.000
_cell.angle_alpha   90.00
_cell.angle_beta   90.00
_cell.angle_gamma   90.00
#
_symmetry.space_group_name_H-M   'P 1'
#
loop_
_entity.id
_entity.type
_entity.pdbx_description
1 polymer ?
#
loop_
_entity_poly.entity_id
_entity_poly.type
_entity_poly.pdbx_seq_one_letter_code
_entity_poly.pdbx_strand_id
1 'polypeptide(L)'
;MEKLMKQKKTVQCILLGFAAASMHAQGADAASSGTIEKTDKYTLVLAQGGQVNNYTYDGETEVKPLNSLIIAANGGTNNITIKGKLADGSADAPPTIDNNSIGENINKNGYRYTSGPNHIGAVVLEDSSYEGENKVTFENVTIAAHNANVGILSDDRRASASLAPATFTFKGRNTINVDADSNANSSNEGILLLNNGEKMGEYRLVSEEGSTLNINIKSGKDKGQGITANHYGNSGINLNNASPSITTMEFKGDVNIKIDRNGQDEAEANGFGFYSSRRVGHKKQIPEGSKMEAIFRGNVDIVATPVYDEQGRPKSIGSAFAIDGKNSKVEVVGGEDKVVKIKGDIFAYNGGSVSVNLANKDSYFEGEAHIGKRSFAKGKDMFALTVDADGYDLTPDTKSIEKKKKEPDTKQKRLPQKKQLWIDSIKIWINTIKNWIN
;
A
#
# COMPACT_ATOMS: atom_id res chain seq x y z
N MET A 1 38.10 -4.17 76.68
CA MET A 1 37.00 -3.19 76.66
C MET A 1 36.18 -3.43 75.40
N GLU A 2 34.98 -3.97 75.60
CA GLU A 2 33.88 -3.99 74.64
C GLU A 2 33.41 -2.58 74.25
N LYS A 3 32.93 -2.45 73.00
CA LYS A 3 31.65 -1.84 72.56
C LYS A 3 31.79 -1.55 71.05
N LEU A 4 31.13 -2.20 70.09
CA LEU A 4 29.74 -2.65 69.93
C LEU A 4 28.77 -1.51 69.53
N MET A 5 28.16 -1.69 68.35
CA MET A 5 26.97 -1.04 67.74
C MET A 5 27.18 0.37 67.12
N LYS A 6 26.60 0.72 65.95
CA LYS A 6 25.30 0.32 65.38
C LYS A 6 25.17 0.60 63.87
N GLN A 7 24.36 -0.25 63.23
CA GLN A 7 23.84 -0.21 61.85
C GLN A 7 23.22 1.14 61.43
N LYS A 8 23.33 1.46 60.13
CA LYS A 8 22.21 2.01 59.34
C LYS A 8 22.10 1.29 57.99
N LYS A 9 20.91 0.73 57.74
CA LYS A 9 20.48 0.02 56.54
C LYS A 9 19.98 1.00 55.45
N THR A 10 19.91 0.46 54.22
CA THR A 10 19.03 0.82 53.08
C THR A 10 19.51 2.03 52.25
N VAL A 11 19.58 2.02 50.92
CA VAL A 11 18.74 1.36 49.90
C VAL A 11 19.57 0.96 48.66
N GLN A 12 19.38 -0.28 48.19
CA GLN A 12 19.80 -0.77 46.88
C GLN A 12 18.99 -0.08 45.77
N CYS A 13 19.65 0.66 44.87
CA CYS A 13 19.11 0.87 43.53
C CYS A 13 19.65 -0.25 42.64
N ILE A 14 18.74 -1.15 42.28
CA ILE A 14 18.95 -2.20 41.29
C ILE A 14 19.11 -1.53 39.92
N LEU A 15 20.34 -1.42 39.44
CA LEU A 15 20.63 -1.26 38.01
C LEU A 15 20.38 -2.62 37.36
N LEU A 16 19.15 -2.87 36.91
CA LEU A 16 18.85 -4.02 36.05
C LEU A 16 19.41 -3.70 34.66
N GLY A 17 20.63 -4.21 34.44
CA GLY A 17 21.27 -4.23 33.15
C GLY A 17 20.43 -5.03 32.14
N PHE A 18 20.44 -4.52 30.91
CA PHE A 18 20.05 -5.25 29.71
C PHE A 18 20.88 -6.53 29.60
N ALA A 19 20.32 -7.65 30.04
CA ALA A 19 20.74 -8.95 29.56
C ALA A 19 19.87 -9.29 28.35
N ALA A 20 20.30 -8.83 27.17
CA ALA A 20 19.92 -9.49 25.94
C ALA A 20 20.40 -10.95 26.07
N ALA A 21 19.47 -11.89 25.99
CA ALA A 21 19.79 -13.30 25.90
C ALA A 21 20.64 -13.52 24.64
N SER A 22 21.95 -13.61 24.82
CA SER A 22 22.85 -14.20 23.85
C SER A 22 22.57 -15.70 23.81
N MET A 23 21.52 -16.10 23.11
CA MET A 23 21.45 -17.47 22.62
C MET A 23 22.61 -17.64 21.63
N HIS A 24 23.44 -18.63 21.95
CA HIS A 24 24.62 -19.02 21.19
C HIS A 24 24.35 -19.04 19.68
N ALA A 25 24.97 -18.09 18.97
CA ALA A 25 25.24 -18.19 17.54
C ALA A 25 26.28 -19.31 17.35
N GLN A 26 25.81 -20.55 17.29
CA GLN A 26 26.56 -21.63 16.67
C GLN A 26 26.33 -21.53 15.17
N GLY A 27 27.37 -21.10 14.44
CA GLY A 27 27.39 -21.02 12.99
C GLY A 27 26.86 -19.71 12.42
N ALA A 28 27.57 -18.59 12.64
CA ALA A 28 27.45 -17.47 11.71
C ALA A 28 28.13 -17.88 10.39
N ASP A 29 27.40 -18.64 9.56
CA ASP A 29 27.71 -18.68 8.14
C ASP A 29 27.77 -17.23 7.67
N ALA A 30 28.90 -16.82 7.12
CA ALA A 30 29.03 -15.49 6.53
C ALA A 30 27.90 -15.35 5.50
N ALA A 31 26.94 -14.44 5.77
CA ALA A 31 25.78 -14.27 4.90
C ALA A 31 26.27 -14.04 3.47
N SER A 32 25.86 -14.91 2.56
CA SER A 32 26.31 -14.82 1.16
C SER A 32 25.71 -13.58 0.50
N SER A 33 26.45 -12.94 -0.42
CA SER A 33 25.92 -11.80 -1.16
C SER A 33 24.81 -12.25 -2.11
N GLY A 34 23.75 -11.45 -2.22
CA GLY A 34 22.69 -11.67 -3.20
C GLY A 34 23.07 -11.19 -4.60
N THR A 35 22.07 -11.03 -5.45
CA THR A 35 22.23 -10.61 -6.85
C THR A 35 21.97 -9.11 -6.99
N ILE A 36 22.93 -8.39 -7.58
CA ILE A 36 22.75 -7.00 -8.04
C ILE A 36 23.06 -6.99 -9.54
N GLU A 37 22.03 -6.84 -10.36
CA GLU A 37 22.16 -6.77 -11.81
C GLU A 37 21.88 -5.34 -12.29
N LYS A 38 22.85 -4.73 -12.96
CA LYS A 38 22.71 -3.41 -13.58
C LYS A 38 22.66 -3.56 -15.10
N THR A 39 21.63 -3.01 -15.73
CA THR A 39 21.49 -2.91 -17.19
C THR A 39 21.09 -1.49 -17.56
N ASP A 40 21.12 -1.15 -18.85
CA ASP A 40 20.61 0.15 -19.32
C ASP A 40 19.10 0.33 -19.07
N LYS A 41 18.35 -0.77 -18.86
CA LYS A 41 16.89 -0.76 -18.67
C LYS A 41 16.47 -0.83 -17.21
N TYR A 42 17.25 -1.46 -16.34
CA TYR A 42 16.87 -1.63 -14.93
C TYR A 42 18.09 -1.98 -14.08
N THR A 43 17.96 -1.71 -12.78
CA THR A 43 18.76 -2.30 -11.73
C THR A 43 17.90 -3.24 -10.90
N LEU A 44 18.29 -4.51 -10.80
CA LEU A 44 17.66 -5.51 -9.94
C LEU A 44 18.51 -5.72 -8.69
N VAL A 45 17.89 -5.64 -7.52
CA VAL A 45 18.49 -6.01 -6.22
C VAL A 45 17.67 -7.15 -5.64
N LEU A 46 18.21 -8.36 -5.72
CA LEU A 46 17.56 -9.60 -5.32
C LEU A 46 18.36 -10.30 -4.22
N ALA A 47 17.72 -10.57 -3.09
CA ALA A 47 18.28 -11.39 -2.01
C ALA A 47 17.38 -12.61 -1.76
N GLN A 48 17.97 -13.79 -1.73
CA GLN A 48 17.32 -15.06 -1.40
C GLN A 48 17.65 -15.50 0.04
N GLY A 49 17.04 -16.58 0.52
CA GLY A 49 17.29 -17.12 1.86
C GLY A 49 18.77 -17.18 2.25
N GLY A 50 19.11 -16.56 3.38
CA GLY A 50 20.50 -16.49 3.88
C GLY A 50 21.40 -15.47 3.17
N GLN A 51 20.87 -14.69 2.22
CA GLN A 51 21.61 -13.65 1.50
C GLN A 51 21.37 -12.25 2.05
N VAL A 52 22.42 -11.42 1.99
CA VAL A 52 22.34 -9.99 2.32
C VAL A 52 22.97 -9.16 1.21
N ASN A 53 22.23 -8.17 0.70
CA ASN A 53 22.73 -7.15 -0.20
C ASN A 53 22.94 -5.83 0.54
N ASN A 54 24.07 -5.17 0.28
CA ASN A 54 24.30 -3.77 0.63
C ASN A 54 24.56 -3.01 -0.67
N TYR A 55 23.56 -2.30 -1.16
CA TYR A 55 23.62 -1.57 -2.41
C TYR A 55 23.56 -0.07 -2.14
N THR A 56 24.51 0.68 -2.70
CA THR A 56 24.49 2.14 -2.70
C THR A 56 24.62 2.63 -4.14
N TYR A 57 23.70 3.51 -4.53
CA TYR A 57 23.82 4.31 -5.73
C TYR A 57 24.05 5.76 -5.30
N ASP A 58 25.10 6.38 -5.84
CA ASP A 58 25.46 7.75 -5.52
C ASP A 58 25.42 8.62 -6.77
N GLY A 59 24.30 9.33 -6.94
CA GLY A 59 24.02 10.19 -8.06
C GLY A 59 24.99 11.37 -8.21
N GLU A 60 25.75 11.75 -7.19
CA GLU A 60 26.80 12.77 -7.34
C GLU A 60 27.98 12.26 -8.16
N THR A 61 28.29 10.97 -8.01
CA THR A 61 29.44 10.32 -8.67
C THR A 61 29.07 9.55 -9.94
N GLU A 62 27.81 9.10 -10.03
CA GLU A 62 27.33 8.29 -11.15
C GLU A 62 27.04 9.15 -12.39
N VAL A 63 27.45 8.65 -13.55
CA VAL A 63 27.38 9.40 -14.83
C VAL A 63 25.96 9.42 -15.40
N LYS A 64 25.16 8.40 -15.11
CA LYS A 64 23.81 8.22 -15.64
C LYS A 64 22.83 7.88 -14.53
N PRO A 65 21.61 8.45 -14.53
CA PRO A 65 20.57 8.06 -13.59
C PRO A 65 20.20 6.58 -13.71
N LEU A 66 19.60 6.03 -12.66
CA LEU A 66 18.97 4.72 -12.73
C LEU A 66 17.73 4.80 -13.63
N ASN A 67 17.49 3.80 -14.49
CA ASN A 67 16.27 3.80 -15.29
C ASN A 67 15.06 3.21 -14.53
N SER A 68 15.20 2.01 -13.97
CA SER A 68 14.19 1.40 -13.07
C SER A 68 14.93 0.70 -11.93
N LEU A 69 14.35 0.68 -10.73
CA LEU A 69 14.88 -0.07 -9.59
C LEU A 69 13.88 -1.14 -9.16
N ILE A 70 14.27 -2.41 -9.30
CA ILE A 70 13.45 -3.57 -8.96
C ILE A 70 14.08 -4.25 -7.75
N ILE A 71 13.29 -4.47 -6.72
CA ILE A 71 13.73 -4.93 -5.40
C ILE A 71 12.94 -6.18 -5.03
N ALA A 72 13.66 -7.23 -4.62
CA ALA A 72 13.05 -8.46 -4.14
C ALA A 72 13.86 -9.09 -3.00
N ALA A 73 13.24 -9.32 -1.85
CA ALA A 73 13.72 -10.09 -0.72
C ALA A 73 12.90 -11.38 -0.64
N ASN A 74 13.43 -12.46 -1.21
CA ASN A 74 12.81 -13.78 -1.20
C ASN A 74 13.41 -14.64 -0.07
N GLY A 75 13.17 -14.23 1.18
CA GLY A 75 13.80 -14.80 2.37
C GLY A 75 15.15 -14.18 2.77
N GLY A 76 15.70 -13.28 1.95
CA GLY A 76 16.96 -12.56 2.21
C GLY A 76 16.76 -11.14 2.72
N THR A 77 17.84 -10.37 2.81
CA THR A 77 17.80 -8.95 3.24
C THR A 77 18.43 -8.03 2.21
N ASN A 78 17.74 -6.95 1.86
CA ASN A 78 18.29 -5.87 1.04
C ASN A 78 18.44 -4.59 1.86
N ASN A 79 19.66 -4.05 1.95
CA ASN A 79 19.95 -2.72 2.46
C ASN A 79 20.34 -1.81 1.28
N ILE A 80 19.45 -0.91 0.90
CA ILE A 80 19.58 -0.08 -0.31
C ILE A 80 19.62 1.40 0.10
N THR A 81 20.62 2.13 -0.40
CA THR A 81 20.69 3.59 -0.29
C THR A 81 20.81 4.20 -1.68
N ILE A 82 19.89 5.09 -2.04
CA ILE A 82 19.91 5.87 -3.27
C ILE A 82 20.12 7.32 -2.88
N LYS A 83 21.26 7.89 -3.29
CA LYS A 83 21.58 9.30 -3.10
C LYS A 83 21.43 10.04 -4.41
N GLY A 84 20.67 11.12 -4.42
CA GLY A 84 20.57 12.02 -5.56
C GLY A 84 21.48 13.23 -5.41
N LYS A 85 21.35 14.15 -6.38
CA LYS A 85 22.03 15.44 -6.33
C LYS A 85 21.18 16.44 -5.57
N LEU A 86 21.80 17.31 -4.80
CA LEU A 86 21.10 18.48 -4.27
C LEU A 86 20.71 19.41 -5.44
N ALA A 87 19.51 19.97 -5.39
CA ALA A 87 19.11 21.00 -6.31
C ALA A 87 19.77 22.33 -5.94
N ASP A 88 20.18 23.11 -6.93
CA ASP A 88 20.59 24.50 -6.71
C ASP A 88 19.34 25.36 -6.45
N GLY A 89 19.15 25.79 -5.20
CA GLY A 89 18.05 26.68 -4.82
C GLY A 89 16.69 25.97 -4.75
N SER A 90 15.65 26.56 -5.38
CA SER A 90 14.25 26.09 -5.25
C SER A 90 13.79 25.12 -6.34
N ALA A 91 14.59 24.91 -7.39
CA ALA A 91 14.29 24.00 -8.49
C ALA A 91 14.29 22.54 -8.03
N ASP A 92 13.71 21.65 -8.83
CA ASP A 92 13.89 20.21 -8.61
C ASP A 92 15.29 19.79 -9.07
N ALA A 93 15.90 18.87 -8.32
CA ALA A 93 17.17 18.28 -8.71
C ALA A 93 16.99 17.46 -9.99
N PRO A 94 18.04 17.36 -10.85
CA PRO A 94 18.01 16.44 -11.97
C PRO A 94 17.65 15.02 -11.50
N PRO A 95 16.90 14.25 -12.29
CA PRO A 95 16.45 12.91 -11.90
C PRO A 95 17.61 12.00 -11.48
N THR A 96 17.47 11.37 -10.32
CA THR A 96 18.34 10.27 -9.87
C THR A 96 17.84 8.94 -10.44
N ILE A 97 16.51 8.83 -10.57
CA ILE A 97 15.81 7.75 -11.26
C ILE A 97 15.03 8.39 -12.40
N ASP A 98 15.36 8.03 -13.64
CA ASP A 98 14.81 8.59 -14.87
C ASP A 98 14.22 7.47 -15.73
N ASN A 99 12.92 7.22 -15.57
CA ASN A 99 12.25 6.04 -16.09
C ASN A 99 11.86 6.16 -17.57
N ASN A 100 12.86 6.05 -18.45
CA ASN A 100 12.72 6.07 -19.91
C ASN A 100 12.53 4.68 -20.52
N SER A 101 12.55 3.61 -19.73
CA SER A 101 12.18 2.27 -20.18
C SER A 101 11.63 1.42 -19.04
N ILE A 102 10.89 0.37 -19.37
CA ILE A 102 10.32 -0.56 -18.40
C ILE A 102 11.15 -1.84 -18.42
N GLY A 103 11.60 -2.30 -17.25
CA GLY A 103 12.15 -3.64 -17.11
C GLY A 103 11.03 -4.65 -17.29
N GLU A 104 11.18 -5.63 -18.19
CA GLU A 104 10.14 -6.64 -18.45
C GLU A 104 10.73 -8.04 -18.48
N ASN A 105 9.93 -9.03 -18.08
CA ASN A 105 10.26 -10.46 -18.21
C ASN A 105 11.64 -10.84 -17.65
N ILE A 106 11.98 -10.34 -16.47
CA ILE A 106 13.25 -10.64 -15.80
C ILE A 106 13.19 -12.03 -15.20
N ASN A 107 14.18 -12.86 -15.52
CA ASN A 107 14.35 -14.18 -14.94
C ASN A 107 15.81 -14.34 -14.49
N LYS A 108 16.03 -14.36 -13.17
CA LYS A 108 17.36 -14.39 -12.56
C LYS A 108 17.35 -15.27 -11.32
N ASN A 109 18.23 -16.27 -11.28
CA ASN A 109 18.42 -17.14 -10.11
C ASN A 109 17.11 -17.75 -9.56
N GLY A 110 16.16 -18.09 -10.44
CA GLY A 110 14.84 -18.62 -10.04
C GLY A 110 13.82 -17.58 -9.59
N TYR A 111 14.20 -16.30 -9.48
CA TYR A 111 13.28 -15.18 -9.38
C TYR A 111 12.74 -14.82 -10.76
N ARG A 112 11.42 -14.58 -10.83
CA ARG A 112 10.74 -14.12 -12.04
C ARG A 112 9.97 -12.85 -11.74
N TYR A 113 10.34 -11.79 -12.44
CA TYR A 113 9.57 -10.56 -12.50
C TYR A 113 8.98 -10.38 -13.90
N THR A 114 7.77 -9.86 -13.96
CA THR A 114 7.11 -9.55 -15.23
C THR A 114 6.33 -8.27 -15.02
N SER A 115 6.41 -7.29 -15.92
CA SER A 115 5.69 -6.01 -15.76
C SER A 115 4.17 -6.22 -15.83
N GLY A 116 3.42 -5.44 -15.05
CA GLY A 116 1.94 -5.48 -15.03
C GLY A 116 1.34 -4.66 -16.14
N PRO A 117 0.20 -5.07 -16.72
CA PRO A 117 -0.48 -4.23 -17.71
C PRO A 117 -1.11 -2.98 -17.08
N ASN A 118 -1.34 -2.97 -15.77
CA ASN A 118 -2.14 -1.94 -15.09
C ASN A 118 -1.33 -1.05 -14.14
N HIS A 119 -0.24 -1.57 -13.57
CA HIS A 119 0.64 -0.83 -12.67
C HIS A 119 2.08 -1.21 -12.97
N ILE A 120 2.89 -0.18 -13.23
CA ILE A 120 4.30 -0.27 -13.57
C ILE A 120 4.98 0.82 -12.75
N GLY A 121 5.97 0.44 -11.93
CA GLY A 121 6.70 1.36 -11.07
C GLY A 121 8.07 1.75 -11.62
N ALA A 122 8.51 2.98 -11.37
CA ALA A 122 9.91 3.35 -11.55
C ALA A 122 10.80 2.71 -10.48
N VAL A 123 10.27 2.59 -9.26
CA VAL A 123 10.78 1.73 -8.19
C VAL A 123 9.72 0.68 -7.88
N VAL A 124 10.10 -0.60 -7.84
CA VAL A 124 9.18 -1.72 -7.64
C VAL A 124 9.69 -2.64 -6.54
N LEU A 125 8.82 -2.94 -5.57
CA LEU A 125 8.95 -4.09 -4.67
C LEU A 125 7.98 -5.17 -5.14
N GLU A 126 8.55 -6.28 -5.59
CA GLU A 126 7.80 -7.48 -5.97
C GLU A 126 8.53 -8.67 -5.37
N ASP A 127 8.35 -8.83 -4.07
CA ASP A 127 8.79 -10.03 -3.37
C ASP A 127 7.82 -11.17 -3.74
N SER A 128 8.36 -12.36 -4.00
CA SER A 128 7.54 -13.57 -4.19
C SER A 128 7.43 -14.37 -2.89
N SER A 129 7.61 -13.70 -1.75
CA SER A 129 7.65 -14.26 -0.40
C SER A 129 7.38 -13.18 0.65
N TYR A 130 6.73 -13.55 1.74
CA TYR A 130 6.55 -12.69 2.92
C TYR A 130 7.75 -12.74 3.88
N GLU A 131 8.73 -13.62 3.59
CA GLU A 131 9.95 -13.80 4.38
C GLU A 131 11.08 -12.93 3.81
N GLY A 132 11.96 -12.43 4.67
CA GLY A 132 13.03 -11.50 4.30
C GLY A 132 12.75 -10.08 4.77
N GLU A 133 13.52 -9.11 4.26
CA GLU A 133 13.35 -7.70 4.62
C GLU A 133 13.98 -6.76 3.57
N ASN A 134 13.27 -5.69 3.24
CA ASN A 134 13.76 -4.60 2.40
C ASN A 134 13.92 -3.31 3.21
N LYS A 135 15.13 -2.76 3.27
CA LYS A 135 15.43 -1.45 3.86
C LYS A 135 15.92 -0.52 2.76
N VAL A 136 15.12 0.47 2.39
CA VAL A 136 15.41 1.38 1.29
C VAL A 136 15.47 2.81 1.81
N THR A 137 16.57 3.51 1.55
CA THR A 137 16.76 4.92 1.89
C THR A 137 16.89 5.75 0.62
N PHE A 138 16.08 6.80 0.50
CA PHE A 138 16.17 7.83 -0.51
C PHE A 138 16.69 9.12 0.13
N GLU A 139 17.82 9.61 -0.35
CA GLU A 139 18.45 10.84 0.14
C GLU A 139 18.61 11.83 -1.02
N ASN A 140 17.88 12.95 -0.96
CA ASN A 140 17.88 13.98 -2.00
C ASN A 140 17.52 13.43 -3.40
N VAL A 141 16.55 12.52 -3.49
CA VAL A 141 16.24 11.80 -4.73
C VAL A 141 15.10 12.46 -5.50
N THR A 142 15.34 12.70 -6.79
CA THR A 142 14.26 12.95 -7.76
C THR A 142 13.97 11.67 -8.55
N ILE A 143 12.71 11.21 -8.52
CA ILE A 143 12.17 10.13 -9.36
C ILE A 143 11.33 10.79 -10.45
N ALA A 144 11.69 10.56 -11.71
CA ALA A 144 10.90 10.92 -12.88
C ALA A 144 10.33 9.66 -13.53
N ALA A 145 9.04 9.42 -13.33
CA ALA A 145 8.31 8.29 -13.90
C ALA A 145 7.65 8.72 -15.22
N HIS A 146 8.35 8.48 -16.34
CA HIS A 146 7.87 8.83 -17.68
C HIS A 146 7.09 7.69 -18.34
N ASN A 147 7.62 6.45 -18.28
CA ASN A 147 6.96 5.27 -18.85
C ASN A 147 6.21 4.42 -17.82
N ALA A 148 6.63 4.49 -16.56
CA ALA A 148 5.92 3.94 -15.42
C ALA A 148 4.75 4.85 -15.04
N ASN A 149 3.56 4.27 -14.81
CA ASN A 149 2.42 5.00 -14.26
C ASN A 149 2.46 5.11 -12.73
N VAL A 150 3.48 4.54 -12.08
CA VAL A 150 3.69 4.63 -10.63
C VAL A 150 5.12 5.07 -10.33
N GLY A 151 5.30 5.99 -9.39
CA GLY A 151 6.65 6.36 -8.89
C GLY A 151 7.28 5.22 -8.10
N ILE A 152 6.68 4.88 -6.95
CA ILE A 152 7.08 3.75 -6.09
C ILE A 152 5.91 2.79 -5.96
N LEU A 153 6.13 1.53 -6.32
CA LEU A 153 5.13 0.47 -6.33
C LEU A 153 5.55 -0.67 -5.40
N SER A 154 4.65 -1.13 -4.53
CA SER A 154 4.67 -2.52 -4.07
C SER A 154 3.53 -3.27 -4.76
N ASP A 155 3.82 -4.41 -5.38
CA ASP A 155 2.81 -5.20 -6.12
C ASP A 155 2.86 -6.66 -5.68
N ASP A 156 1.73 -7.11 -5.14
CA ASP A 156 1.52 -8.46 -4.67
C ASP A 156 0.63 -9.30 -5.62
N ARG A 157 0.17 -8.77 -6.75
CA ARG A 157 -0.97 -9.36 -7.49
C ARG A 157 -0.66 -10.59 -8.34
N ARG A 158 0.52 -11.21 -8.24
CA ARG A 158 0.97 -12.32 -9.12
C ARG A 158 1.02 -13.67 -8.42
N ALA A 159 1.06 -14.77 -9.18
CA ALA A 159 1.08 -16.13 -8.64
C ALA A 159 2.25 -16.28 -7.65
N SER A 160 1.96 -16.70 -6.41
CA SER A 160 2.79 -16.62 -5.17
C SER A 160 2.92 -15.23 -4.51
N ALA A 161 1.86 -14.43 -4.62
CA ALA A 161 1.55 -13.15 -3.98
C ALA A 161 1.87 -13.07 -2.48
N SER A 162 3.07 -12.62 -2.12
CA SER A 162 3.42 -12.31 -0.73
C SER A 162 4.55 -11.30 -0.74
N LEU A 163 4.38 -10.18 -0.04
CA LEU A 163 5.41 -9.15 0.05
C LEU A 163 6.19 -9.26 1.36
N ALA A 164 7.51 -9.15 1.30
CA ALA A 164 8.36 -9.12 2.47
C ALA A 164 8.18 -7.77 3.20
N PRO A 165 8.47 -7.70 4.51
CA PRO A 165 8.52 -6.44 5.23
C PRO A 165 9.41 -5.42 4.52
N ALA A 166 8.96 -4.17 4.46
CA ALA A 166 9.67 -3.09 3.79
C ALA A 166 9.65 -1.81 4.59
N THR A 167 10.81 -1.16 4.71
CA THR A 167 10.93 0.21 5.24
C THR A 167 11.51 1.12 4.18
N PHE A 168 10.78 2.19 3.84
CA PHE A 168 11.26 3.30 3.02
C PHE A 168 11.56 4.50 3.91
N THR A 169 12.79 4.99 3.84
CA THR A 169 13.25 6.17 4.57
C THR A 169 13.52 7.31 3.60
N PHE A 170 12.90 8.47 3.82
CA PHE A 170 13.12 9.69 3.04
C PHE A 170 13.97 10.69 3.84
N LYS A 171 15.11 11.09 3.27
CA LYS A 171 16.06 12.05 3.84
C LYS A 171 16.29 13.21 2.90
N GLY A 172 16.46 14.42 3.46
CA GLY A 172 16.61 15.63 2.66
C GLY A 172 15.40 15.89 1.77
N ARG A 173 15.61 16.44 0.58
CA ARG A 173 14.53 16.81 -0.36
C ARG A 173 14.32 15.74 -1.41
N ASN A 174 13.20 15.02 -1.33
CA ASN A 174 12.81 14.01 -2.30
C ASN A 174 11.64 14.50 -3.15
N THR A 175 11.67 14.23 -4.45
CA THR A 175 10.60 14.59 -5.39
C THR A 175 10.22 13.36 -6.22
N ILE A 176 8.93 13.06 -6.32
CA ILE A 176 8.38 12.03 -7.18
C ILE A 176 7.49 12.71 -8.21
N ASN A 177 7.90 12.67 -9.47
CA ASN A 177 7.16 13.20 -10.61
C ASN A 177 6.62 12.02 -11.42
N VAL A 178 5.30 11.98 -11.62
CA VAL A 178 4.65 10.98 -12.47
C VAL A 178 3.91 11.70 -13.57
N ASP A 179 4.39 11.55 -14.80
CA ASP A 179 3.82 12.20 -15.97
C ASP A 179 2.88 11.23 -16.69
N ALA A 180 1.64 11.65 -16.94
CA ALA A 180 0.75 10.92 -17.84
C ALA A 180 1.03 11.31 -19.30
N ASP A 181 0.98 10.34 -20.20
CA ASP A 181 0.48 10.62 -21.54
C ASP A 181 -1.02 10.95 -21.42
N SER A 182 -1.39 12.19 -21.76
CA SER A 182 -2.77 12.70 -21.76
C SER A 182 -3.77 11.81 -22.51
N ASN A 183 -3.30 10.97 -23.45
CA ASN A 183 -4.16 10.09 -24.24
C ASN A 183 -4.33 8.70 -23.63
N ALA A 184 -3.52 8.32 -22.64
CA ALA A 184 -3.57 7.02 -22.00
C ALA A 184 -4.68 6.97 -20.93
N ASN A 185 -5.40 5.84 -20.87
CA ASN A 185 -6.35 5.54 -19.79
C ASN A 185 -5.64 5.04 -18.53
N SER A 186 -4.50 5.65 -18.17
CA SER A 186 -3.71 5.17 -17.03
C SER A 186 -4.19 5.79 -15.71
N SER A 187 -4.15 4.97 -14.65
CA SER A 187 -4.13 5.43 -13.26
C SER A 187 -2.71 5.84 -12.93
N ASN A 188 -2.47 7.11 -12.61
CA ASN A 188 -1.14 7.61 -12.30
C ASN A 188 -0.98 7.84 -10.80
N GLU A 189 0.07 7.27 -10.20
CA GLU A 189 0.16 7.18 -8.74
C GLU A 189 1.58 7.49 -8.24
N GLY A 190 1.75 8.38 -7.26
CA GLY A 190 3.08 8.71 -6.74
C GLY A 190 3.71 7.54 -5.99
N ILE A 191 3.02 7.08 -4.94
CA ILE A 191 3.36 5.89 -4.18
C ILE A 191 2.11 5.01 -4.08
N LEU A 192 2.23 3.77 -4.54
CA LEU A 192 1.18 2.76 -4.46
C LEU A 192 1.68 1.53 -3.70
N LEU A 193 1.04 1.23 -2.57
CA LEU A 193 1.28 0.02 -1.80
C LEU A 193 0.12 -0.95 -1.97
N LEU A 194 0.34 -2.06 -2.68
CA LEU A 194 -0.66 -3.11 -2.88
C LEU A 194 -0.39 -4.25 -1.92
N ASN A 195 -0.92 -4.12 -0.71
CA ASN A 195 -0.78 -5.11 0.35
C ASN A 195 -2.04 -5.97 0.43
N ASN A 196 -2.36 -6.68 -0.65
CA ASN A 196 -3.63 -7.38 -0.84
C ASN A 196 -3.54 -8.91 -0.66
N GLY A 197 -2.42 -9.47 -0.25
CA GLY A 197 -2.22 -10.90 -0.18
C GLY A 197 -2.84 -11.49 1.07
N GLU A 198 -2.85 -12.83 1.15
CA GLU A 198 -3.20 -13.51 2.39
C GLU A 198 -2.10 -13.37 3.45
N LYS A 199 -0.84 -13.18 3.04
CA LYS A 199 0.30 -12.96 3.93
C LYS A 199 1.16 -11.82 3.44
N MET A 200 1.23 -10.77 4.24
CA MET A 200 1.98 -9.55 3.93
C MET A 200 2.93 -9.21 5.09
N GLY A 201 4.14 -8.79 4.73
CA GLY A 201 5.06 -8.15 5.66
C GLY A 201 4.54 -6.78 6.11
N GLU A 202 5.15 -6.26 7.17
CA GLU A 202 4.87 -4.91 7.64
C GLU A 202 5.53 -3.87 6.71
N TYR A 203 4.76 -2.87 6.30
CA TYR A 203 5.24 -1.76 5.47
C TYR A 203 5.37 -0.48 6.29
N ARG A 204 6.53 0.17 6.22
CA ARG A 204 6.83 1.43 6.90
C ARG A 204 7.35 2.47 5.93
N LEU A 205 6.74 3.65 5.93
CA LEU A 205 7.28 4.83 5.27
C LEU A 205 7.62 5.86 6.34
N VAL A 206 8.87 6.32 6.37
CA VAL A 206 9.34 7.28 7.36
C VAL A 206 10.11 8.41 6.70
N SER A 207 9.99 9.61 7.24
CA SER A 207 10.85 10.73 6.85
C SER A 207 11.56 11.33 8.05
N GLU A 208 12.75 11.88 7.84
CA GLU A 208 13.52 12.56 8.90
C GLU A 208 13.01 13.98 9.15
N GLU A 209 13.27 14.53 10.34
CA GLU A 209 13.02 15.94 10.61
C GLU A 209 13.82 16.82 9.63
N GLY A 210 13.19 17.88 9.12
CA GLY A 210 13.80 18.76 8.11
C GLY A 210 13.83 18.17 6.68
N SER A 211 13.34 16.95 6.46
CA SER A 211 13.16 16.41 5.11
C SER A 211 11.94 17.03 4.40
N THR A 212 11.86 16.83 3.08
CA THR A 212 10.68 17.17 2.28
C THR A 212 10.39 16.02 1.32
N LEU A 213 9.13 15.62 1.23
CA LEU A 213 8.62 14.71 0.20
C LEU A 213 7.63 15.47 -0.69
N ASN A 214 8.03 15.72 -1.94
CA ASN A 214 7.17 16.29 -2.96
C ASN A 214 6.65 15.18 -3.87
N ILE A 215 5.36 15.17 -4.15
CA ILE A 215 4.72 14.25 -5.10
C ILE A 215 3.92 15.09 -6.08
N ASN A 216 4.32 15.08 -7.34
CA ASN A 216 3.65 15.80 -8.41
C ASN A 216 3.12 14.80 -9.44
N ILE A 217 1.81 14.81 -9.63
CA ILE A 217 1.13 13.88 -10.54
C ILE A 217 0.47 14.67 -11.65
N LYS A 218 0.74 14.30 -12.90
CA LYS A 218 -0.17 14.57 -14.01
C LYS A 218 -1.05 13.35 -14.21
N SER A 219 -2.36 13.55 -14.10
CA SER A 219 -3.35 12.48 -14.17
C SER A 219 -3.52 11.97 -15.60
N GLY A 220 -3.74 10.66 -15.76
CA GLY A 220 -4.31 10.11 -16.99
C GLY A 220 -5.83 10.30 -17.03
N LYS A 221 -6.53 9.68 -17.99
CA LYS A 221 -7.99 9.82 -18.15
C LYS A 221 -8.80 9.25 -16.99
N ASP A 222 -8.25 8.29 -16.25
CA ASP A 222 -8.98 7.58 -15.19
C ASP A 222 -8.83 8.31 -13.84
N LYS A 223 -7.60 8.41 -13.33
CA LYS A 223 -7.32 8.99 -12.01
C LYS A 223 -5.85 9.37 -11.80
N GLY A 224 -5.63 10.35 -10.94
CA GLY A 224 -4.34 10.69 -10.33
C GLY A 224 -4.38 10.45 -8.82
N GLN A 225 -3.35 9.80 -8.26
CA GLN A 225 -3.25 9.54 -6.81
C GLN A 225 -1.86 9.91 -6.27
N GLY A 226 -1.79 10.57 -5.12
CA GLY A 226 -0.50 10.92 -4.50
C GLY A 226 0.13 9.72 -3.79
N ILE A 227 -0.37 9.39 -2.60
CA ILE A 227 0.03 8.19 -1.83
C ILE A 227 -1.20 7.33 -1.59
N THR A 228 -1.13 6.06 -1.94
CA THR A 228 -2.21 5.10 -1.75
C THR A 228 -1.69 3.81 -1.12
N ALA A 229 -2.35 3.35 -0.05
CA ALA A 229 -2.16 2.00 0.46
C ALA A 229 -3.48 1.21 0.42
N ASN A 230 -3.39 -0.02 -0.09
CA ASN A 230 -4.52 -0.94 -0.20
C ASN A 230 -4.28 -2.18 0.63
N HIS A 231 -5.23 -2.53 1.48
CA HIS A 231 -5.26 -3.79 2.20
C HIS A 231 -6.42 -4.65 1.72
N TYR A 232 -6.14 -5.91 1.43
CA TYR A 232 -7.16 -6.91 1.10
C TYR A 232 -8.12 -6.53 -0.07
N GLY A 233 -7.64 -5.74 -1.03
CA GLY A 233 -8.41 -5.30 -2.20
C GLY A 233 -8.62 -6.39 -3.26
N ASN A 234 -7.89 -7.51 -3.18
CA ASN A 234 -7.99 -8.58 -4.16
C ASN A 234 -9.26 -9.42 -3.98
N SER A 235 -9.94 -9.63 -5.10
CA SER A 235 -11.17 -10.41 -5.23
C SER A 235 -11.02 -11.92 -4.92
N GLY A 236 -9.80 -12.44 -4.82
CA GLY A 236 -9.54 -13.87 -4.57
C GLY A 236 -9.23 -14.24 -3.13
N ILE A 237 -9.03 -13.27 -2.22
CA ILE A 237 -8.44 -13.51 -0.89
C ILE A 237 -9.41 -14.27 0.00
N ASN A 238 -8.91 -15.31 0.68
CA ASN A 238 -9.61 -15.90 1.81
C ASN A 238 -9.25 -15.19 3.12
N LEU A 239 -10.06 -14.21 3.51
CA LEU A 239 -9.89 -13.47 4.77
C LEU A 239 -9.86 -14.34 6.05
N ASN A 240 -10.36 -15.59 6.00
CA ASN A 240 -10.26 -16.49 7.15
C ASN A 240 -8.83 -17.02 7.39
N ASN A 241 -8.00 -17.01 6.36
CA ASN A 241 -6.63 -17.50 6.40
C ASN A 241 -5.62 -16.35 6.29
N ALA A 242 -6.10 -15.12 6.13
CA ALA A 242 -5.26 -13.96 5.96
C ALA A 242 -4.61 -13.56 7.28
N SER A 243 -3.31 -13.28 7.26
CA SER A 243 -2.59 -12.68 8.37
C SER A 243 -2.89 -11.18 8.45
N PRO A 244 -2.73 -10.56 9.61
CA PRO A 244 -2.85 -9.11 9.75
C PRO A 244 -1.87 -8.38 8.84
N SER A 245 -2.38 -7.41 8.08
CA SER A 245 -1.60 -6.51 7.25
C SER A 245 -1.41 -5.19 7.98
N ILE A 246 -0.16 -4.73 8.06
CA ILE A 246 0.21 -3.53 8.80
C ILE A 246 0.94 -2.58 7.85
N THR A 247 0.44 -1.35 7.75
CA THR A 247 1.11 -0.26 7.06
C THR A 247 1.13 0.96 7.95
N THR A 248 2.33 1.49 8.21
CA THR A 248 2.51 2.69 9.01
C THR A 248 3.32 3.72 8.23
N MET A 249 2.93 4.98 8.36
CA MET A 249 3.60 6.09 7.71
C MET A 249 3.83 7.20 8.74
N GLU A 250 5.06 7.65 8.91
CA GLU A 250 5.40 8.77 9.79
C GLU A 250 6.27 9.78 9.03
N PHE A 251 5.66 10.90 8.67
CA PHE A 251 6.36 11.98 7.99
C PHE A 251 6.74 13.05 9.00
N LYS A 252 8.01 13.04 9.43
CA LYS A 252 8.56 14.05 10.35
C LYS A 252 8.90 15.36 9.64
N GLY A 253 9.23 15.27 8.36
CA GLY A 253 9.43 16.40 7.46
C GLY A 253 8.16 16.81 6.72
N ASP A 254 8.32 17.74 5.79
CA ASP A 254 7.23 18.34 5.01
C ASP A 254 6.72 17.38 3.93
N VAL A 255 5.41 17.39 3.68
CA VAL A 255 4.79 16.60 2.62
C VAL A 255 3.95 17.50 1.71
N ASN A 256 4.29 17.51 0.44
CA ASN A 256 3.59 18.28 -0.58
C ASN A 256 3.07 17.32 -1.66
N ILE A 257 1.76 17.32 -1.91
CA ILE A 257 1.12 16.49 -2.94
C ILE A 257 0.32 17.39 -3.86
N LYS A 258 0.66 17.39 -5.15
CA LYS A 258 -0.04 18.18 -6.17
C LYS A 258 -0.48 17.28 -7.30
N ILE A 259 -1.78 17.31 -7.58
CA ILE A 259 -2.39 16.53 -8.67
C ILE A 259 -2.92 17.51 -9.71
N ASP A 260 -2.26 17.54 -10.86
CA ASP A 260 -2.74 18.17 -12.07
C ASP A 260 -3.61 17.15 -12.84
N ARG A 261 -4.82 17.54 -13.23
CA ARG A 261 -5.70 16.70 -14.05
C ARG A 261 -5.32 16.66 -15.52
N ASN A 262 -4.36 17.47 -15.98
CA ASN A 262 -3.85 17.43 -17.34
C ASN A 262 -4.98 17.58 -18.39
N GLY A 263 -5.94 18.48 -18.12
CA GLY A 263 -7.14 18.69 -18.94
C GLY A 263 -8.22 17.61 -18.84
N GLN A 264 -8.08 16.61 -17.95
CA GLN A 264 -9.03 15.52 -17.75
C GLN A 264 -10.02 15.84 -16.61
N ASP A 265 -11.02 16.69 -16.88
CA ASP A 265 -12.01 17.11 -15.87
C ASP A 265 -12.78 15.95 -15.21
N GLU A 266 -12.87 14.81 -15.89
CA GLU A 266 -13.57 13.61 -15.40
C GLU A 266 -12.67 12.68 -14.59
N ALA A 267 -11.34 12.88 -14.62
CA ALA A 267 -10.40 12.06 -13.87
C ALA A 267 -10.50 12.34 -12.37
N GLU A 268 -10.51 11.29 -11.56
CA GLU A 268 -10.49 11.43 -10.10
C GLU A 268 -9.11 11.92 -9.63
N ALA A 269 -9.06 12.79 -8.63
CA ALA A 269 -7.82 13.21 -7.98
C ALA A 269 -7.87 12.84 -6.49
N ASN A 270 -6.92 12.04 -6.02
CA ASN A 270 -6.87 11.63 -4.61
C ASN A 270 -5.46 11.85 -4.03
N GLY A 271 -5.28 12.84 -3.16
CA GLY A 271 -3.99 13.19 -2.57
C GLY A 271 -3.40 12.04 -1.74
N PHE A 272 -4.09 11.66 -0.67
CA PHE A 272 -3.70 10.57 0.22
C PHE A 272 -4.85 9.59 0.45
N GLY A 273 -4.61 8.28 0.33
CA GLY A 273 -5.66 7.28 0.41
C GLY A 273 -5.28 6.02 1.16
N PHE A 274 -6.20 5.56 2.03
CA PHE A 274 -6.16 4.24 2.65
C PHE A 274 -7.45 3.51 2.30
N TYR A 275 -7.30 2.30 1.76
CA TYR A 275 -8.45 1.50 1.32
C TYR A 275 -8.29 0.07 1.81
N SER A 276 -9.18 -0.37 2.69
CA SER A 276 -9.29 -1.78 3.05
C SER A 276 -10.55 -2.41 2.44
N SER A 277 -10.51 -3.73 2.21
CA SER A 277 -11.54 -4.49 1.45
C SER A 277 -12.99 -4.05 1.65
N ARG A 278 -13.70 -3.94 0.53
CA ARG A 278 -15.13 -3.59 0.40
C ARG A 278 -16.02 -4.78 0.04
N ARG A 279 -15.74 -6.01 0.50
CA ARG A 279 -16.52 -7.17 0.05
C ARG A 279 -17.85 -7.36 0.76
N VAL A 280 -18.85 -6.76 0.13
CA VAL A 280 -20.28 -7.10 0.18
C VAL A 280 -20.49 -8.62 0.02
N GLY A 281 -21.22 -9.23 0.95
CA GLY A 281 -21.92 -10.50 0.72
C GLY A 281 -21.52 -11.73 1.53
N HIS A 282 -20.37 -11.78 2.21
CA HIS A 282 -20.03 -12.92 3.08
C HIS A 282 -19.16 -12.52 4.28
N LYS A 283 -19.82 -12.28 5.43
CA LYS A 283 -19.37 -12.43 6.83
C LYS A 283 -17.86 -12.71 7.08
N LYS A 284 -16.93 -11.83 6.69
CA LYS A 284 -15.52 -12.01 7.03
C LYS A 284 -14.92 -10.67 7.42
N GLN A 285 -14.56 -10.58 8.69
CA GLN A 285 -13.95 -9.42 9.31
C GLN A 285 -12.51 -9.27 8.79
N ILE A 286 -12.06 -8.02 8.64
CA ILE A 286 -10.63 -7.71 8.47
C ILE A 286 -9.87 -8.42 9.60
N PRO A 287 -8.76 -9.14 9.33
CA PRO A 287 -8.01 -9.85 10.36
C PRO A 287 -7.64 -8.94 11.53
N GLU A 288 -7.86 -9.42 12.75
CA GLU A 288 -7.57 -8.67 13.97
C GLU A 288 -6.09 -8.25 14.01
N GLY A 289 -5.82 -7.00 14.41
CA GLY A 289 -4.47 -6.43 14.39
C GLY A 289 -4.06 -5.80 13.06
N SER A 290 -4.86 -5.93 11.99
CA SER A 290 -4.60 -5.19 10.74
C SER A 290 -4.80 -3.69 10.95
N LYS A 291 -3.93 -2.87 10.38
CA LYS A 291 -4.04 -1.41 10.46
C LYS A 291 -3.33 -0.67 9.33
N MET A 292 -3.86 0.50 8.99
CA MET A 292 -3.21 1.52 8.17
C MET A 292 -3.17 2.84 8.94
N GLU A 293 -1.99 3.32 9.28
CA GLU A 293 -1.83 4.55 10.06
C GLU A 293 -0.86 5.50 9.37
N ALA A 294 -1.23 6.78 9.26
CA ALA A 294 -0.32 7.83 8.83
C ALA A 294 -0.33 9.00 9.81
N ILE A 295 0.86 9.51 10.12
CA ILE A 295 1.06 10.69 10.95
C ILE A 295 1.93 11.69 10.18
N PHE A 296 1.39 12.90 9.99
CA PHE A 296 2.10 14.04 9.42
C PHE A 296 2.48 15.00 10.53
N ARG A 297 3.79 15.23 10.72
CA ARG A 297 4.33 16.12 11.77
C ARG A 297 4.96 17.39 11.20
N GLY A 298 5.39 17.38 9.94
CA GLY A 298 5.88 18.57 9.24
C GLY A 298 4.75 19.43 8.66
N ASN A 299 5.11 20.37 7.78
CA ASN A 299 4.13 21.10 6.97
C ASN A 299 3.42 20.14 6.00
N VAL A 300 2.16 20.43 5.68
CA VAL A 300 1.36 19.64 4.74
C VAL A 300 0.74 20.57 3.72
N ASP A 301 0.96 20.30 2.43
CA ASP A 301 0.27 20.99 1.33
C ASP A 301 -0.26 19.95 0.34
N ILE A 302 -1.57 19.69 0.38
CA ILE A 302 -2.24 18.72 -0.50
C ILE A 302 -3.24 19.46 -1.39
N VAL A 303 -3.04 19.35 -2.70
CA VAL A 303 -3.90 19.94 -3.73
C VAL A 303 -4.46 18.85 -4.63
N ALA A 304 -5.74 18.54 -4.39
CA ALA A 304 -6.55 17.57 -5.11
C ALA A 304 -8.01 18.05 -5.16
N THR A 305 -8.25 19.22 -5.75
CA THR A 305 -9.57 19.90 -5.75
C THR A 305 -10.61 19.12 -6.56
N PRO A 306 -11.88 18.97 -6.13
CA PRO A 306 -12.93 18.37 -6.95
C PRO A 306 -13.30 19.22 -8.17
N VAL A 307 -13.98 18.63 -9.16
CA VAL A 307 -14.51 19.34 -10.33
C VAL A 307 -16.03 19.36 -10.23
N TYR A 308 -16.64 20.53 -10.44
CA TYR A 308 -18.08 20.72 -10.45
C TYR A 308 -18.57 21.08 -11.86
N ASP A 309 -19.80 20.70 -12.19
CA ASP A 309 -20.47 21.16 -13.40
C ASP A 309 -21.02 22.59 -13.23
N GLU A 310 -21.58 23.16 -14.30
CA GLU A 310 -22.14 24.52 -14.32
C GLU A 310 -23.29 24.74 -13.31
N GLN A 311 -23.91 23.65 -12.84
CA GLN A 311 -24.97 23.69 -11.83
C GLN A 311 -24.43 23.47 -10.40
N GLY A 312 -23.10 23.41 -10.23
CA GLY A 312 -22.43 23.19 -8.96
C GLY A 312 -22.50 21.74 -8.46
N ARG A 313 -22.85 20.77 -9.33
CA ARG A 313 -22.88 19.35 -8.94
C ARG A 313 -21.51 18.72 -9.17
N PRO A 314 -21.03 17.81 -8.29
CA PRO A 314 -19.74 17.15 -8.49
C PRO A 314 -19.70 16.39 -9.84
N LYS A 315 -18.78 16.79 -10.71
CA LYS A 315 -18.44 16.15 -11.99
C LYS A 315 -17.35 15.08 -11.80
N SER A 316 -16.36 15.37 -10.97
CA SER A 316 -15.29 14.44 -10.61
C SER A 316 -14.84 14.62 -9.17
N ILE A 317 -14.41 13.51 -8.56
CA ILE A 317 -13.88 13.47 -7.21
C ILE A 317 -12.53 14.21 -7.16
N GLY A 318 -12.37 15.02 -6.13
CA GLY A 318 -11.07 15.54 -5.73
C GLY A 318 -10.97 15.47 -4.22
N SER A 319 -10.26 14.48 -3.70
CA SER A 319 -10.06 14.32 -2.27
C SER A 319 -8.60 14.55 -1.89
N ALA A 320 -8.38 15.35 -0.85
CA ALA A 320 -7.06 15.44 -0.24
C ALA A 320 -6.79 14.22 0.63
N PHE A 321 -7.80 13.73 1.35
CA PHE A 321 -7.73 12.51 2.15
C PHE A 321 -8.92 11.59 1.86
N ALA A 322 -8.65 10.33 1.52
CA ALA A 322 -9.65 9.31 1.28
C ALA A 322 -9.39 8.07 2.14
N ILE A 323 -9.97 8.03 3.34
CA ILE A 323 -9.75 6.96 4.32
C ILE A 323 -10.99 6.09 4.40
N ASP A 324 -10.87 4.87 3.90
CA ASP A 324 -11.95 3.91 3.81
C ASP A 324 -11.58 2.56 4.44
N GLY A 325 -12.27 2.28 5.54
CA GLY A 325 -12.29 1.00 6.19
C GLY A 325 -11.69 1.00 7.59
N LYS A 326 -11.96 -0.09 8.31
CA LYS A 326 -11.68 -0.22 9.75
C LYS A 326 -10.17 -0.16 10.02
N ASN A 327 -9.80 0.33 11.21
CA ASN A 327 -8.41 0.46 11.67
C ASN A 327 -7.52 1.29 10.72
N SER A 328 -8.14 2.22 9.98
CA SER A 328 -7.45 3.14 9.09
C SER A 328 -7.52 4.55 9.68
N LYS A 329 -6.37 5.16 9.94
CA LYS A 329 -6.30 6.48 10.57
C LYS A 329 -5.25 7.36 9.92
N VAL A 330 -5.60 8.62 9.70
CA VAL A 330 -4.67 9.70 9.40
C VAL A 330 -4.71 10.75 10.49
N GLU A 331 -3.53 11.23 10.89
CA GLU A 331 -3.36 12.34 11.82
C GLU A 331 -2.41 13.38 11.24
N VAL A 332 -2.89 14.60 11.07
CA VAL A 332 -2.08 15.78 10.78
C VAL A 332 -1.94 16.57 12.07
N VAL A 333 -0.78 16.43 12.72
CA VAL A 333 -0.54 16.90 14.10
C VAL A 333 -0.64 18.42 14.21
N GLY A 334 -0.21 19.14 13.18
CA GLY A 334 -0.20 20.61 13.13
C GLY A 334 0.57 21.24 14.29
N GLY A 335 0.38 22.54 14.49
CA GLY A 335 1.05 23.34 15.51
C GLY A 335 1.08 24.81 15.11
N GLU A 336 1.44 25.72 16.01
CA GLU A 336 1.59 27.14 15.67
C GLU A 336 2.72 27.38 14.66
N ASP A 337 3.71 26.49 14.58
CA ASP A 337 4.86 26.53 13.69
C ASP A 337 4.69 25.67 12.42
N LYS A 338 3.57 24.96 12.27
CA LYS A 338 3.30 24.06 11.13
C LYS A 338 2.16 24.57 10.27
N VAL A 339 2.42 24.76 8.99
CA VAL A 339 1.41 25.21 8.04
C VAL A 339 0.76 24.00 7.37
N VAL A 340 -0.57 23.89 7.48
CA VAL A 340 -1.37 22.82 6.89
C VAL A 340 -2.35 23.41 5.87
N LYS A 341 -2.16 23.08 4.60
CA LYS A 341 -2.98 23.54 3.48
C LYS A 341 -3.61 22.35 2.80
N ILE A 342 -4.94 22.29 2.84
CA ILE A 342 -5.70 21.20 2.26
C ILE A 342 -6.69 21.80 1.25
N LYS A 343 -6.51 21.48 -0.03
CA LYS A 343 -7.44 21.80 -1.11
C LYS A 343 -7.97 20.50 -1.70
N GLY A 344 -9.25 20.20 -1.48
CA GLY A 344 -9.88 18.93 -1.84
C GLY A 344 -10.65 18.33 -0.67
N ASP A 345 -11.54 17.41 -0.98
CA ASP A 345 -12.46 16.81 -0.01
C ASP A 345 -11.75 15.87 0.97
N ILE A 346 -12.37 15.66 2.12
CA ILE A 346 -11.95 14.67 3.12
C ILE A 346 -13.04 13.60 3.22
N PHE A 347 -12.66 12.35 2.99
CA PHE A 347 -13.53 11.19 3.17
C PHE A 347 -13.04 10.34 4.34
N ALA A 348 -13.94 10.07 5.28
CA ALA A 348 -13.73 9.12 6.37
C ALA A 348 -14.91 8.12 6.40
N TYR A 349 -14.70 6.95 5.80
CA TYR A 349 -15.74 5.96 5.60
C TYR A 349 -15.44 4.63 6.28
N ASN A 350 -16.50 3.90 6.62
CA ASN A 350 -16.45 2.48 7.03
C ASN A 350 -15.47 2.21 8.19
N GLY A 351 -15.39 3.13 9.15
CA GLY A 351 -14.49 3.03 10.32
C GLY A 351 -13.13 3.70 10.13
N GLY A 352 -12.89 4.35 8.99
CA GLY A 352 -11.75 5.22 8.76
C GLY A 352 -11.83 6.51 9.58
N SER A 353 -10.68 7.09 9.90
CA SER A 353 -10.59 8.34 10.67
C SER A 353 -9.54 9.29 10.13
N VAL A 354 -9.85 10.59 10.17
CA VAL A 354 -8.95 11.68 9.80
C VAL A 354 -9.00 12.71 10.91
N SER A 355 -7.84 13.08 11.44
CA SER A 355 -7.66 14.17 12.40
C SER A 355 -6.74 15.22 11.77
N VAL A 356 -7.17 16.48 11.77
CA VAL A 356 -6.41 17.59 11.22
C VAL A 356 -6.37 18.73 12.22
N ASN A 357 -5.16 19.19 12.54
CA ASN A 357 -4.95 20.39 13.34
C ASN A 357 -4.48 21.55 12.45
N LEU A 358 -5.25 22.65 12.47
CA LEU A 358 -5.02 23.86 11.68
C LEU A 358 -4.62 25.06 12.57
N ALA A 359 -3.91 24.82 13.67
CA ALA A 359 -3.59 25.86 14.67
C ALA A 359 -2.83 27.07 14.12
N ASN A 360 -1.94 26.89 13.13
CA ASN A 360 -1.23 28.01 12.49
C ASN A 360 -2.20 28.85 11.64
N LYS A 361 -2.14 30.18 11.78
CA LYS A 361 -3.00 31.17 11.10
C LYS A 361 -3.01 31.10 9.56
N ASP A 362 -1.96 30.55 8.95
CA ASP A 362 -1.81 30.42 7.50
C ASP A 362 -2.29 29.04 7.01
N SER A 363 -2.79 28.19 7.92
CA SER A 363 -3.40 26.90 7.64
C SER A 363 -4.87 27.03 7.25
N TYR A 364 -5.33 26.20 6.33
CA TYR A 364 -6.73 26.18 5.91
C TYR A 364 -7.14 24.83 5.33
N PHE A 365 -8.45 24.60 5.37
CA PHE A 365 -9.13 23.53 4.66
C PHE A 365 -10.14 24.14 3.68
N GLU A 366 -9.99 23.81 2.40
CA GLU A 366 -10.85 24.22 1.29
C GLU A 366 -11.38 22.97 0.59
N GLY A 367 -12.58 22.54 0.95
CA GLY A 367 -13.22 21.33 0.42
C GLY A 367 -14.43 20.92 1.27
N GLU A 368 -15.01 19.75 0.98
CA GLU A 368 -16.09 19.16 1.76
C GLU A 368 -15.59 17.98 2.62
N ALA A 369 -16.16 17.82 3.82
CA ALA A 369 -15.86 16.68 4.68
C ALA A 369 -17.06 15.71 4.69
N HIS A 370 -16.82 14.47 4.27
CA HIS A 370 -17.86 13.43 4.23
C HIS A 370 -17.48 12.27 5.14
N ILE A 371 -18.39 11.97 6.06
CA ILE A 371 -18.19 10.97 7.11
C ILE A 371 -19.38 10.01 7.07
N GLY A 372 -19.12 8.71 7.11
CA GLY A 372 -20.21 7.74 7.23
C GLY A 372 -19.86 6.34 6.77
N LYS A 373 -20.88 5.65 6.25
CA LYS A 373 -20.76 4.33 5.61
C LYS A 373 -21.05 4.50 4.13
N ARG A 374 -20.23 3.95 3.26
CA ARG A 374 -20.40 4.12 1.80
C ARG A 374 -20.13 2.83 1.04
N SER A 375 -20.98 2.55 0.04
CA SER A 375 -20.62 1.72 -1.11
C SER A 375 -20.42 2.66 -2.32
N PHE A 376 -19.19 2.84 -2.79
CA PHE A 376 -18.96 3.56 -4.05
C PHE A 376 -19.44 2.68 -5.21
N ALA A 377 -20.53 3.06 -5.86
CA ALA A 377 -20.82 2.63 -7.23
C ALA A 377 -21.22 3.87 -8.03
N LYS A 378 -20.51 4.13 -9.13
CA LYS A 378 -20.85 5.17 -10.10
C LYS A 378 -22.34 5.03 -10.46
N GLY A 379 -23.14 6.08 -10.22
CA GLY A 379 -24.58 6.08 -10.48
C GLY A 379 -25.48 5.37 -9.47
N LYS A 380 -24.99 4.98 -8.29
CA LYS A 380 -25.85 4.54 -7.17
C LYS A 380 -25.83 5.57 -6.05
N ASP A 381 -27.03 5.88 -5.58
CA ASP A 381 -27.31 6.75 -4.44
C ASP A 381 -26.38 6.41 -3.26
N MET A 382 -25.75 7.43 -2.66
CA MET A 382 -24.78 7.27 -1.56
C MET A 382 -25.38 6.59 -0.33
N PHE A 383 -26.72 6.48 -0.28
CA PHE A 383 -27.49 5.90 0.81
C PHE A 383 -28.14 4.54 0.50
N ALA A 384 -27.94 3.97 -0.69
CA ALA A 384 -28.67 2.76 -1.11
C ALA A 384 -28.21 1.45 -0.46
N LEU A 385 -27.00 1.40 0.12
CA LEU A 385 -26.48 0.25 0.85
C LEU A 385 -25.88 0.71 2.17
N THR A 386 -26.71 0.72 3.22
CA THR A 386 -26.23 0.91 4.58
C THR A 386 -25.56 -0.38 5.02
N VAL A 387 -24.23 -0.41 5.06
CA VAL A 387 -23.47 -1.47 5.75
C VAL A 387 -23.18 -1.02 7.18
N ASP A 388 -23.04 -1.92 8.14
CA ASP A 388 -22.57 -1.57 9.48
C ASP A 388 -21.04 -1.36 9.52
N ALA A 389 -20.50 -1.06 10.71
CA ALA A 389 -19.06 -0.78 10.87
C ALA A 389 -18.17 -2.02 10.62
N ASP A 390 -18.77 -3.21 10.57
CA ASP A 390 -18.11 -4.47 10.23
C ASP A 390 -18.45 -4.93 8.81
N GLY A 391 -19.09 -4.08 8.00
CA GLY A 391 -19.45 -4.36 6.61
C GLY A 391 -20.72 -5.19 6.44
N TYR A 392 -21.56 -5.34 7.47
CA TYR A 392 -22.83 -6.07 7.35
C TYR A 392 -23.88 -5.21 6.67
N ASP A 393 -24.46 -5.68 5.56
CA ASP A 393 -25.65 -5.05 4.97
C ASP A 393 -26.77 -4.95 6.02
N LEU A 394 -27.15 -3.73 6.38
CA LEU A 394 -28.22 -3.45 7.33
C LEU A 394 -29.61 -3.66 6.71
N THR A 395 -29.69 -3.76 5.37
CA THR A 395 -30.92 -4.17 4.67
C THR A 395 -30.58 -5.04 3.44
N PRO A 396 -31.15 -6.25 3.31
CA PRO A 396 -31.07 -6.98 2.05
C PRO A 396 -31.95 -6.29 1.00
N ASP A 397 -31.40 -5.96 -0.16
CA ASP A 397 -32.22 -5.41 -1.25
C ASP A 397 -33.32 -6.40 -1.68
N THR A 398 -34.45 -5.87 -2.16
CA THR A 398 -35.66 -6.65 -2.48
C THR A 398 -35.36 -7.77 -3.50
N LYS A 399 -34.40 -7.53 -4.40
CA LYS A 399 -33.93 -8.51 -5.40
C LYS A 399 -33.19 -9.69 -4.76
N SER A 400 -32.37 -9.44 -3.74
CA SER A 400 -31.66 -10.46 -2.97
C SER A 400 -32.61 -11.32 -2.14
N ILE A 401 -33.64 -10.69 -1.56
CA ILE A 401 -34.72 -11.41 -0.86
C ILE A 401 -35.48 -12.31 -1.85
N GLU A 402 -35.87 -11.79 -3.01
CA GLU A 402 -36.57 -12.59 -4.03
C GLU A 402 -35.72 -13.74 -4.57
N LYS A 403 -34.41 -13.52 -4.79
CA LYS A 403 -33.49 -14.56 -5.23
C LYS A 403 -33.34 -15.66 -4.18
N LYS A 404 -33.19 -15.29 -2.90
CA LYS A 404 -33.16 -16.25 -1.78
C LYS A 404 -34.48 -16.97 -1.56
N LYS A 405 -35.63 -16.34 -1.85
CA LYS A 405 -36.95 -16.99 -1.82
C LYS A 405 -37.12 -18.03 -2.94
N LYS A 406 -36.52 -17.81 -4.12
CA LYS A 406 -36.60 -18.72 -5.28
C LYS A 406 -35.59 -19.87 -5.23
N GLU A 407 -34.53 -19.76 -4.42
CA GLU A 407 -33.50 -20.81 -4.29
C GLU A 407 -34.03 -22.16 -3.75
N PRO A 408 -34.87 -22.21 -2.69
CA PRO A 408 -35.47 -23.45 -2.21
C PRO A 408 -36.26 -24.18 -3.29
N ASP A 409 -37.13 -23.47 -4.03
CA ASP A 409 -37.95 -24.05 -5.11
C ASP A 409 -37.08 -24.59 -6.24
N THR A 410 -36.00 -23.89 -6.59
CA THR A 410 -35.09 -24.31 -7.64
C THR A 410 -34.29 -25.55 -7.23
N LYS A 411 -33.87 -25.63 -5.95
CA LYS A 411 -33.21 -26.81 -5.37
C LYS A 411 -34.18 -27.99 -5.29
N GLN A 412 -35.42 -27.76 -4.88
CA GLN A 412 -36.48 -28.77 -4.77
C GLN A 412 -36.87 -29.33 -6.14
N LYS A 413 -36.88 -28.51 -7.20
CA LYS A 413 -37.10 -28.96 -8.60
C LYS A 413 -35.93 -29.77 -9.17
N ARG A 414 -34.69 -29.53 -8.73
CA ARG A 414 -33.49 -30.25 -9.20
C ARG A 414 -33.18 -31.54 -8.42
N LEU A 415 -33.75 -31.70 -7.22
CA LEU A 415 -33.58 -32.88 -6.36
C LEU A 415 -34.02 -34.20 -7.03
N PRO A 416 -35.16 -34.28 -7.73
CA PRO A 416 -35.59 -35.49 -8.44
C PRO A 416 -34.62 -35.90 -9.56
N GLN A 417 -34.13 -34.94 -10.36
CA GLN A 417 -33.17 -35.21 -11.44
C GLN A 417 -31.83 -35.71 -10.90
N LYS A 418 -31.33 -35.15 -9.79
CA LYS A 418 -30.11 -35.65 -9.14
C LYS A 418 -30.29 -37.05 -8.55
N LYS A 419 -31.46 -37.38 -7.97
CA LYS A 419 -31.76 -38.74 -7.51
C LYS A 419 -31.80 -39.73 -8.68
N GLN A 420 -32.39 -39.35 -9.80
CA GLN A 420 -32.45 -40.19 -11.00
C GLN A 420 -31.06 -40.48 -11.57
N LEU A 421 -30.21 -39.46 -11.71
CA LEU A 421 -28.82 -39.61 -12.15
C LEU A 421 -28.00 -40.53 -11.23
N TRP A 422 -28.23 -40.46 -9.92
CA TRP A 422 -27.58 -41.34 -8.96
C TRP A 422 -28.07 -42.80 -9.06
N ILE A 423 -29.38 -43.01 -9.23
CA ILE A 423 -29.96 -44.35 -9.46
C ILE A 423 -29.44 -44.96 -10.76
N ASP A 424 -29.35 -44.17 -11.84
CA ASP A 424 -28.85 -44.66 -13.13
C ASP A 424 -27.35 -44.99 -13.06
N SER A 425 -26.57 -44.22 -12.29
CA SER A 425 -25.16 -44.53 -12.01
C SER A 425 -24.99 -45.85 -11.24
N ILE A 426 -25.87 -46.14 -10.28
CA ILE A 426 -25.87 -47.41 -9.54
C ILE A 426 -26.25 -48.58 -10.45
N LYS A 427 -27.23 -48.42 -11.34
CA LYS A 427 -27.61 -49.47 -12.30
C LYS A 427 -26.45 -49.82 -13.23
N ILE A 428 -25.72 -48.82 -13.72
CA ILE A 428 -24.52 -49.01 -14.55
C ILE A 428 -23.46 -49.78 -13.75
N TRP A 429 -23.22 -49.40 -12.49
CA TRP A 429 -22.26 -50.08 -11.63
C TRP A 429 -22.64 -51.54 -11.35
N ILE A 430 -23.91 -51.82 -11.04
CA ILE A 430 -24.42 -53.19 -10.84
C ILE A 430 -24.29 -54.04 -12.11
N ASN A 431 -24.63 -53.50 -13.28
CA ASN A 431 -24.47 -54.21 -14.56
C ASN A 431 -23.00 -54.50 -14.87
N THR A 432 -22.11 -53.58 -14.52
CA THR A 432 -20.65 -53.76 -14.66
C THR A 432 -20.16 -54.92 -13.78
N ILE A 433 -20.65 -55.02 -12.54
CA ILE A 433 -20.32 -56.14 -11.63
C ILE A 433 -20.89 -57.47 -12.14
N LYS A 434 -22.13 -57.49 -12.64
CA LYS A 434 -22.75 -58.70 -13.19
C LYS A 434 -21.98 -59.25 -14.40
N ASN A 435 -21.48 -58.37 -15.26
CA ASN A 435 -20.63 -58.74 -16.41
C ASN A 435 -19.22 -59.19 -16.01
N TRP A 436 -18.83 -58.99 -14.74
CA TRP A 436 -17.53 -59.43 -14.21
C TRP A 436 -17.62 -60.78 -13.49
N ILE A 437 -18.84 -61.19 -13.09
CA ILE A 437 -19.12 -62.45 -12.38
C ILE A 437 -19.58 -63.57 -13.33
N ASN A 438 -20.03 -63.23 -14.53
CA ASN A 438 -20.22 -64.15 -15.66
C ASN A 438 -18.99 -64.13 -16.57
#